data_AF-A0A8H7Q3Q1-F1
#
_entry.id   AF-A0A8H7Q3Q1-F1
#
_cell.length_a   1.000
_cell.length_b   1.000
_cell.length_c   1.000
_cell.angle_alpha   90.00
_cell.angle_beta   90.00
_cell.angle_gamma   90.00
#
_symmetry.space_group_name_H-M   'P 1'
#
loop_
_entity.id
_entity.type
_entity.pdbx_description
1 polymer ?
#
loop_
_entity_poly.entity_id
_entity_poly.type
_entity_poly.pdbx_seq_one_letter_code
_entity_poly.pdbx_strand_id
1 'polypeptide(L)'
;MGGPRLEVVKFGVYVFFPVGVMLYFGGPNFYEKYVRGINFWPEFEKTHQPPKTTDEVRAALDKMKSEREERWMKKAMQARQQTEAEPSPKANANQA
;
A
#
# COMPACT_ATOMS: atom_id res chain seq x y z
N MET A 1 0.07 -10.74 -53.54
CA MET A 1 -1.29 -10.55 -52.96
C MET A 1 -2.02 -11.88 -53.15
N GLY A 2 -2.19 -12.68 -52.08
CA GLY A 2 -2.89 -13.97 -52.19
C GLY A 2 -4.35 -13.73 -52.54
N GLY A 3 -4.87 -14.39 -53.56
CA GLY A 3 -6.16 -14.10 -54.19
C GLY A 3 -7.38 -14.22 -53.25
N PRO A 4 -8.62 -14.05 -53.78
CA PRO A 4 -9.85 -13.81 -53.01
C PRO A 4 -10.13 -14.79 -51.85
N ARG A 5 -9.65 -16.04 -51.95
CA ARG A 5 -9.77 -17.06 -50.89
C ARG A 5 -9.03 -16.66 -49.61
N LEU A 6 -7.89 -15.99 -49.72
CA LEU A 6 -7.10 -15.55 -48.57
C LEU A 6 -7.80 -14.39 -47.84
N GLU A 7 -8.50 -13.54 -48.58
CA GLU A 7 -9.27 -12.42 -48.02
C GLU A 7 -10.48 -12.91 -47.21
N VAL A 8 -11.17 -13.94 -47.70
CA VAL A 8 -12.29 -14.57 -46.97
C VAL A 8 -11.84 -15.21 -45.65
N VAL A 9 -10.68 -15.89 -45.63
CA VAL A 9 -10.13 -16.45 -44.39
C VAL A 9 -9.76 -15.36 -43.40
N LYS A 10 -9.08 -14.30 -43.85
CA LYS A 10 -8.75 -13.15 -42.99
C LYS A 10 -10.00 -12.48 -42.42
N PHE A 11 -11.02 -12.28 -43.26
CA PHE A 11 -12.29 -11.72 -42.83
C PHE A 11 -12.96 -12.59 -41.77
N GLY A 12 -13.00 -13.91 -41.98
CA GLY A 12 -13.49 -14.87 -40.99
C GLY A 12 -12.74 -14.75 -39.66
N VAL A 13 -11.41 -14.72 -39.68
CA VAL A 13 -10.61 -14.53 -38.46
C VAL A 13 -10.94 -13.19 -37.80
N TYR A 14 -10.99 -12.08 -38.54
CA TYR A 14 -11.26 -10.77 -37.94
C TYR A 14 -12.67 -10.62 -37.36
N VAL A 15 -13.65 -11.36 -37.86
CA VAL A 15 -15.01 -11.34 -37.29
C VAL A 15 -15.13 -12.31 -36.12
N PHE A 16 -14.72 -13.57 -36.30
CA PHE A 16 -14.94 -14.61 -35.29
C PHE A 16 -13.96 -14.55 -34.13
N PHE A 17 -12.73 -14.08 -34.35
CA PHE A 17 -11.73 -13.96 -33.28
C PHE A 17 -12.20 -13.02 -32.15
N PRO A 18 -12.55 -11.73 -32.41
CA PRO A 18 -12.98 -10.84 -31.34
C PRO A 18 -14.30 -11.31 -30.70
N VAL A 19 -15.23 -11.87 -31.48
CA VAL A 19 -16.49 -12.41 -30.94
C VAL A 19 -16.21 -13.60 -30.01
N GLY A 20 -15.34 -14.53 -30.41
CA GLY A 20 -14.96 -15.68 -29.59
C GLY A 20 -14.23 -15.28 -28.31
N VAL A 21 -13.29 -14.32 -28.41
CA VAL A 21 -12.60 -13.73 -27.24
C VAL A 21 -13.64 -13.11 -26.29
N MET A 22 -14.61 -12.35 -26.81
CA MET A 22 -15.62 -11.73 -25.97
C MET A 22 -16.55 -12.75 -25.29
N LEU A 23 -16.93 -13.83 -25.97
CA LEU A 23 -17.74 -14.90 -25.38
C LEU A 23 -16.99 -15.68 -24.30
N TYR A 24 -15.69 -15.91 -24.49
CA TYR A 24 -14.87 -16.63 -23.52
C TYR A 24 -14.58 -15.78 -22.26
N PHE A 25 -14.08 -14.56 -22.44
CA PHE A 25 -13.71 -13.68 -21.32
C PHE A 25 -14.90 -12.92 -20.71
N GLY A 26 -15.93 -12.64 -21.51
CA GLY A 26 -17.14 -11.93 -21.09
C GLY A 26 -18.23 -12.81 -20.51
N GLY A 27 -18.07 -14.14 -20.56
CA GLY A 27 -19.01 -15.07 -19.94
C GLY A 27 -19.02 -14.97 -18.41
N PRO A 28 -20.17 -15.22 -17.75
CA PRO A 28 -20.29 -15.13 -16.29
C PRO A 28 -19.33 -16.08 -15.56
N ASN A 29 -19.06 -17.26 -16.14
CA ASN A 29 -18.11 -18.24 -15.59
C ASN A 29 -16.68 -17.69 -15.46
N PHE A 30 -16.22 -16.88 -16.42
CA PHE A 30 -14.89 -16.28 -16.37
C PHE A 30 -14.82 -15.23 -15.25
N TYR A 31 -15.85 -14.38 -15.16
CA TYR A 31 -15.96 -13.38 -14.11
C TYR A 31 -15.97 -14.01 -12.71
N GLU A 32 -16.77 -15.05 -12.50
CA GLU A 32 -16.87 -15.74 -11.21
C GLU A 32 -15.56 -16.40 -10.79
N LYS A 33 -14.87 -17.05 -11.74
CA LYS A 33 -13.65 -17.79 -11.46
C LYS A 33 -12.42 -16.90 -11.26
N TYR A 34 -12.30 -15.83 -12.04
CA TYR A 34 -11.06 -15.05 -12.11
C TYR A 34 -11.17 -13.63 -11.56
N VAL A 35 -12.34 -12.99 -11.62
CA VAL A 35 -12.48 -11.56 -11.28
C VAL A 35 -13.10 -11.36 -9.90
N ARG A 36 -14.16 -12.10 -9.57
CA ARG A 36 -14.94 -11.90 -8.34
C ARG A 36 -14.13 -12.05 -7.05
N GLY A 37 -13.15 -12.96 -7.03
CA GLY A 37 -12.31 -13.22 -5.87
C GLY A 37 -11.13 -12.27 -5.70
N ILE A 38 -10.91 -11.34 -6.63
CA ILE A 38 -9.80 -10.39 -6.54
C ILE A 38 -10.16 -9.34 -5.49
N ASN A 39 -9.61 -9.47 -4.30
CA ASN A 39 -9.76 -8.46 -3.25
C ASN A 39 -8.80 -7.30 -3.50
N PHE A 40 -9.19 -6.38 -4.37
CA PHE A 40 -8.36 -5.22 -4.74
C PHE A 40 -8.18 -4.24 -3.58
N TRP A 41 -9.18 -4.14 -2.70
CA TRP A 41 -9.19 -3.24 -1.56
C TRP A 41 -9.06 -4.04 -0.26
N PRO A 42 -8.26 -3.57 0.71
CA PRO A 42 -8.26 -4.18 2.03
C PRO A 42 -9.67 -4.12 2.62
N GLU A 43 -10.03 -5.15 3.40
CA GLU A 43 -11.30 -5.17 4.12
C GLU A 43 -11.46 -3.90 4.95
N PHE A 44 -12.69 -3.36 4.98
CA PHE A 44 -13.00 -2.12 5.71
C PHE A 44 -12.66 -2.22 7.20
N GLU A 45 -12.77 -3.42 7.79
CA GLU A 45 -12.41 -3.70 9.18
C GLU A 45 -10.90 -3.64 9.45
N LYS A 46 -10.07 -3.96 8.45
CA LYS A 46 -8.60 -3.90 8.55
C LYS A 46 -8.05 -2.50 8.30
N THR A 47 -8.89 -1.59 7.81
CA THR A 47 -8.50 -0.23 7.50
C THR A 47 -8.73 0.68 8.71
N HIS A 48 -7.81 1.60 8.97
CA HIS A 48 -7.99 2.59 10.02
C HIS A 48 -9.25 3.42 9.76
N GLN A 49 -10.21 3.35 10.68
CA GLN A 49 -11.45 4.11 10.58
C GLN A 49 -11.25 5.49 11.22
N PRO A 50 -11.34 6.58 10.44
CA PRO A 50 -11.26 7.91 11.02
C PRO A 50 -12.45 8.14 11.96
N PRO A 51 -12.25 8.87 13.08
CA PRO A 51 -13.32 9.22 13.99
C PRO A 51 -14.39 10.03 13.25
N LYS A 52 -15.66 9.67 13.45
CA LYS A 52 -16.79 10.26 12.70
C LYS A 52 -17.58 11.26 13.53
N THR A 53 -17.53 11.15 14.85
CA THR A 53 -18.23 12.03 15.77
C THR A 53 -17.29 13.03 16.44
N THR A 54 -17.80 14.19 16.85
CA THR A 54 -17.01 15.25 17.49
C THR A 54 -16.31 14.76 18.77
N ASP A 55 -16.97 13.89 19.53
CA ASP A 55 -16.43 13.35 20.77
C ASP A 55 -15.30 12.35 20.50
N GLU A 56 -15.44 11.47 19.50
CA GLU A 56 -14.36 10.58 19.04
C GLU A 56 -13.16 11.36 18.53
N VAL A 57 -13.39 12.48 17.82
CA VAL A 57 -12.32 13.35 17.32
C VAL A 57 -11.53 13.94 18.49
N ARG A 58 -12.19 14.43 19.53
CA ARG A 58 -11.53 14.97 20.72
C ARG A 58 -10.70 13.90 21.43
N ALA A 59 -11.28 12.71 21.65
CA ALA A 59 -10.57 11.59 22.28
C ALA A 59 -9.34 11.16 21.46
N ALA A 60 -9.45 11.09 20.13
CA ALA A 60 -8.33 10.77 19.26
C ALA A 60 -7.24 11.85 19.32
N LEU A 61 -7.60 13.14 19.36
CA LEU A 61 -6.66 14.25 19.50
C LEU A 61 -5.90 14.19 20.82
N ASP A 62 -6.58 13.92 21.91
CA ASP A 62 -5.94 13.84 23.23
C ASP A 62 -4.99 12.64 23.31
N LYS A 63 -5.37 11.49 22.72
CA LYS A 63 -4.45 10.35 22.53
C LYS A 63 -3.22 10.73 21.70
N MET A 64 -3.39 11.46 20.60
CA MET A 64 -2.26 11.87 19.75
C MET A 64 -1.31 12.84 20.46
N LYS A 65 -1.82 13.68 21.37
CA LYS A 65 -1.00 14.58 22.20
C LYS A 65 -0.19 13.78 23.21
N SER A 66 -0.80 12.87 23.96
CA SER A 66 -0.07 12.06 24.95
C SER A 66 1.01 11.21 24.30
N GLU A 67 0.72 10.55 23.18
CA GLU A 67 1.72 9.78 22.43
C GLU A 67 2.88 10.67 21.93
N ARG A 68 2.62 11.93 21.58
CA ARG A 68 3.67 12.87 21.17
C ARG A 68 4.60 13.20 22.33
N GLU A 69 4.03 13.51 23.48
CA GLU A 69 4.80 13.81 24.70
C GLU A 69 5.64 12.61 25.13
N GLU A 70 5.07 11.41 25.14
CA GLU A 70 5.81 10.18 25.44
C GLU A 70 6.98 9.95 24.47
N ARG A 71 6.77 10.18 23.17
CA ARG A 71 7.84 10.07 22.17
C ARG A 71 8.96 11.08 22.42
N TRP A 72 8.62 12.31 22.80
CA TRP A 72 9.62 13.33 23.11
C TRP A 72 10.40 13.00 24.39
N MET A 73 9.71 12.54 25.44
CA MET A 73 10.35 12.11 26.69
C MET A 73 11.30 10.93 26.45
N LYS A 74 10.88 9.92 25.68
CA LYS A 74 11.74 8.77 25.30
C LYS A 74 12.98 9.23 24.54
N LYS A 75 12.83 10.14 23.57
CA LYS A 75 13.97 10.69 22.82
C LYS A 75 14.93 11.49 23.71
N ALA A 76 14.41 12.30 24.62
CA ALA A 76 15.24 13.07 25.55
C ALA A 76 16.03 12.16 26.51
N MET A 77 15.41 11.10 27.02
CA MET A 77 16.09 10.09 27.85
C MET A 77 17.17 9.33 27.07
N GLN A 78 16.88 8.92 25.83
CA GLN A 78 17.87 8.26 24.96
C GLN A 78 19.05 9.19 24.65
N ALA A 79 18.81 10.46 24.35
CA ALA A 79 19.87 11.44 24.12
C ALA A 79 20.75 11.66 25.37
N ARG A 80 20.15 11.70 26.57
CA ARG A 80 20.92 11.77 27.83
C ARG A 80 21.78 10.53 28.06
N GLN A 81 21.22 9.34 27.85
CA GLN A 81 21.96 8.08 27.97
C GLN A 81 23.11 7.96 26.96
N GLN A 82 22.92 8.45 25.73
CA GLN A 82 24.00 8.50 24.73
C GLN A 82 25.10 9.50 25.11
N THR A 83 24.73 10.64 25.70
CA THR A 83 25.70 11.64 26.18
C THR A 83 26.50 11.16 27.39
N GLU A 84 25.89 10.34 28.25
CA GLU A 84 26.55 9.73 29.43
C GLU A 84 27.36 8.47 29.08
N ALA A 85 27.05 7.79 27.96
CA ALA A 85 27.72 6.58 27.52
C ALA A 85 28.89 6.81 26.53
N GLU A 86 29.11 8.03 26.04
CA GLU A 86 30.35 8.39 25.34
C GLU A 86 31.44 8.78 26.37
N PRO A 87 32.46 7.93 26.62
CA PRO A 87 33.58 8.33 27.47
C PRO A 87 34.40 9.38 26.74
N SER A 88 34.56 10.53 27.39
CA SER A 88 35.46 11.62 27.01
C SER A 88 36.78 11.10 26.41
N PRO A 89 37.11 11.42 25.13
CA PRO A 89 38.44 11.16 24.59
C PRO A 89 39.41 12.17 25.21
N LYS A 90 40.01 11.74 26.32
CA LYS A 90 41.32 12.13 26.87
C LYS A 90 41.74 13.59 26.64
N ALA A 91 41.48 14.41 27.66
CA ALA A 91 42.37 15.51 28.03
C ALA A 91 43.74 14.96 28.46
N ASN A 92 44.64 14.69 27.51
CA ASN A 92 46.08 14.65 27.78
C ASN A 92 46.86 14.91 26.48
N ALA A 93 47.13 16.19 26.21
CA ALA A 93 48.15 16.62 25.27
C ALA A 93 48.81 17.87 25.85
N ASN A 94 49.44 17.73 27.02
CA ASN A 94 50.39 18.70 27.58
C ASN A 94 51.31 17.97 28.57
N GLN A 95 52.31 17.28 28.05
CA GLN A 95 53.55 16.90 28.74
C GLN A 95 54.54 16.41 27.68
N ALA A 96 55.29 17.36 27.10
CA ALA A 96 56.59 17.17 26.45
C ALA A 96 57.31 18.53 26.43
#